data_AF-A0A2S6U294-F1
#
_entry.id   AF-A0A2S6U294-F1
#
_cell.length_a   1.000
_cell.length_b   1.000
_cell.length_c   1.000
_cell.angle_alpha   90.00
_cell.angle_beta   90.00
_cell.angle_gamma   90.00
#
_symmetry.space_group_name_H-M   'P 1'
#
loop_
_entity.id
_entity.type
_entity.pdbx_description
1 polymer ?
#
loop_
_entity_poly.entity_id
_entity_poly.type
_entity_poly.pdbx_seq_one_letter_code
_entity_poly.pdbx_strand_id
1 'polypeptide(L)'
;MKTLRGKRKIIDRLALSEAARALLDLGEAERPAALLACYREALEAGKAAVRRRFEKNQNGELAVLGNCHLIDQIIRVMYDVAADGLYPAANPTSGEQVCIVAYGGYGRGELAPESDIDLLFVLPYKQTPRGEQIIEHILYMLWDLGLKVGHATRSLDECVRLSKSDLTIRTGLLECRYVWGEQSLYMELRRRFWKEVVAGSERNFVEAKLQERDARHKQMGDTRYVLEPNIKEGKGGIRDLQTLFWIAKYLYRVDDIASLVEQGVFTAREVAQFEKSQAYLWSVRCHLHYLAGRPEERLTFDVQPELAARMGYADRQGVLGVERFMRHYFLVAKDVGDLTRIFCAALEAQQKRRRFALPRFSFRHRDIEGFPIAAGRLNVASDEHFEENPIDMLRLFEVTQRTGFDIHPLALQTITRNLHRIGAALRKDPAATAIFMRILTAKSDAEITLRRMNEAGVLGRFLPDFGRVVAQMQYDMYHVYTTDEHTIRAIGILGQIERGELKDELPTSSEVIDKVQSRAVLYMAVLLHDIAKGRGGDHSVLGEKVAKRLCPHFGFTPAQTETVAWLVRHHLAMSHTAFKRDLDDPKTILDFVDLVQSPERLRLLLCLTACDIRAV
;
A
#
# COMPACT_ATOMS: atom_id res chain seq x y z
N MET A 1 -2.39 -21.00 5.66
CA MET A 1 -3.01 -20.33 6.83
C MET A 1 -2.60 -20.98 8.13
N LYS A 2 -2.15 -20.18 9.11
CA LYS A 2 -1.82 -20.70 10.45
C LYS A 2 -3.10 -21.04 11.23
N THR A 3 -3.09 -22.17 11.94
CA THR A 3 -4.23 -22.60 12.76
C THR A 3 -4.17 -21.96 14.16
N LEU A 4 -5.25 -21.29 14.55
CA LEU A 4 -5.42 -20.77 15.91
C LEU A 4 -5.52 -21.93 16.93
N ARG A 5 -4.44 -22.17 17.70
CA ARG A 5 -4.40 -23.19 18.75
C ARG A 5 -5.02 -22.68 20.06
N GLY A 6 -5.59 -23.59 20.85
CA GLY A 6 -6.12 -23.26 22.18
C GLY A 6 -7.27 -22.26 22.16
N LYS A 7 -8.20 -22.43 21.20
CA LYS A 7 -9.37 -21.55 21.00
C LYS A 7 -10.22 -21.37 22.28
N ARG A 8 -10.41 -22.44 23.05
CA ARG A 8 -11.13 -22.40 24.34
C ARG A 8 -10.54 -21.45 25.37
N LYS A 9 -9.23 -21.16 25.33
CA LYS A 9 -8.63 -20.15 26.22
C LYS A 9 -8.77 -18.71 25.72
N ILE A 10 -9.48 -18.49 24.61
CA ILE A 10 -9.96 -17.16 24.20
C ILE A 10 -11.38 -17.00 24.69
N ILE A 11 -12.23 -18.00 24.42
CA ILE A 11 -13.61 -18.04 24.89
C ILE A 11 -14.05 -19.50 25.00
N ASP A 12 -14.68 -19.84 26.13
CA ASP A 12 -15.35 -21.12 26.30
C ASP A 12 -16.84 -20.95 25.98
N ARG A 13 -17.23 -21.31 24.75
CA ARG A 13 -18.61 -21.17 24.29
C ARG A 13 -19.59 -21.97 25.14
N LEU A 14 -19.20 -23.16 25.63
CA LEU A 14 -20.11 -24.02 26.38
C LEU A 14 -20.44 -23.36 27.71
N ALA A 15 -19.42 -22.96 28.45
CA ALA A 15 -19.60 -22.26 29.73
C ALA A 15 -20.39 -20.95 29.55
N LEU A 16 -20.10 -20.17 28.51
CA LEU A 16 -20.86 -18.95 28.21
C LEU A 16 -22.33 -19.25 27.89
N SER A 17 -22.59 -20.29 27.10
CA SER A 17 -23.95 -20.70 26.75
C SER A 17 -24.74 -21.19 27.96
N GLU A 18 -24.12 -21.94 28.87
CA GLU A 18 -24.74 -22.39 30.11
C GLU A 18 -25.05 -21.20 31.04
N ALA A 19 -24.08 -20.30 31.22
CA ALA A 19 -24.25 -19.09 32.02
C ALA A 19 -25.39 -18.22 31.47
N ALA A 20 -25.40 -17.95 30.16
CA ALA A 20 -26.43 -17.12 29.53
C ALA A 20 -27.83 -17.77 29.59
N ARG A 21 -27.92 -19.10 29.44
CA ARG A 21 -29.19 -19.83 29.56
C ARG A 21 -29.75 -19.81 30.99
N ALA A 22 -28.89 -19.92 32.01
CA ALA A 22 -29.32 -19.83 33.40
C ALA A 22 -29.96 -18.46 33.73
N LEU A 23 -29.57 -17.41 33.02
CA LEU A 23 -30.15 -16.07 33.20
C LEU A 23 -31.56 -15.93 32.60
N LEU A 24 -32.04 -16.89 31.80
CA LEU A 24 -33.39 -16.86 31.23
C LEU A 24 -34.48 -16.99 32.31
N ASP A 25 -34.17 -17.61 33.44
CA ASP A 25 -35.08 -17.77 34.58
C ASP A 25 -35.33 -16.45 35.35
N LEU A 26 -34.54 -15.40 35.07
CA LEU A 26 -34.75 -14.07 35.64
C LEU A 26 -36.01 -13.39 35.07
N GLY A 27 -36.57 -12.46 35.84
CA GLY A 27 -37.68 -11.62 35.40
C GLY A 27 -37.32 -10.75 34.18
N GLU A 28 -38.32 -10.43 33.35
CA GLU A 28 -38.12 -9.72 32.07
C GLU A 28 -37.39 -8.38 32.20
N ALA A 29 -37.56 -7.67 33.32
CA ALA A 29 -36.90 -6.38 33.56
C ALA A 29 -35.40 -6.50 33.89
N GLU A 30 -34.99 -7.59 34.54
CA GLU A 30 -33.60 -7.78 35.02
C GLU A 30 -32.75 -8.56 34.00
N ARG A 31 -33.39 -9.43 33.22
CA ARG A 31 -32.74 -10.34 32.28
C ARG A 31 -31.84 -9.64 31.24
N PRO A 32 -32.25 -8.54 30.57
CA PRO A 32 -31.39 -7.89 29.56
C PRO A 32 -30.07 -7.39 30.13
N ALA A 33 -30.11 -6.76 31.32
CA ALA A 33 -28.91 -6.24 31.99
C ALA A 33 -27.97 -7.38 32.42
N ALA A 34 -28.52 -8.48 32.93
CA ALA A 34 -27.73 -9.65 33.32
C ALA A 34 -27.07 -10.33 32.12
N LEU A 35 -27.80 -10.52 31.01
CA LEU A 35 -27.26 -11.06 29.76
C LEU A 35 -26.15 -10.17 29.21
N LEU A 36 -26.36 -8.86 29.19
CA LEU A 36 -25.36 -7.88 28.75
C LEU A 36 -24.10 -7.97 29.60
N ALA A 37 -24.22 -8.05 30.92
CA ALA A 37 -23.07 -8.21 31.82
C ALA A 37 -22.30 -9.51 31.54
N CYS A 38 -23.01 -10.62 31.35
CA CYS A 38 -22.43 -11.92 31.02
C CYS A 38 -21.63 -11.87 29.69
N TYR A 39 -22.21 -11.28 28.64
CA TYR A 39 -21.52 -11.14 27.36
C TYR A 39 -20.34 -10.16 27.43
N ARG A 40 -20.46 -9.08 28.23
CA ARG A 40 -19.39 -8.10 28.42
C ARG A 40 -18.18 -8.72 29.08
N GLU A 41 -18.39 -9.51 30.14
CA GLU A 41 -17.30 -10.23 30.81
C GLU A 41 -16.56 -11.17 29.84
N ALA A 42 -17.30 -11.95 29.04
CA ALA A 42 -16.72 -12.84 28.05
C ALA A 42 -15.96 -12.09 26.94
N LEU A 43 -16.50 -10.97 26.46
CA LEU A 43 -15.86 -10.12 25.44
C LEU A 43 -14.54 -9.55 25.96
N GLU A 44 -14.54 -8.95 27.15
CA GLU A 44 -13.35 -8.31 27.71
C GLU A 44 -12.27 -9.34 28.08
N ALA A 45 -12.66 -10.45 28.70
CA ALA A 45 -11.73 -11.56 28.99
C ALA A 45 -11.11 -12.12 27.70
N GLY A 46 -11.92 -12.29 26.66
CA GLY A 46 -11.49 -12.78 25.35
C GLY A 46 -10.55 -11.81 24.63
N LYS A 47 -10.89 -10.52 24.56
CA LYS A 47 -10.03 -9.46 23.99
C LYS A 47 -8.68 -9.43 24.71
N ALA A 48 -8.69 -9.47 26.05
CA ALA A 48 -7.47 -9.52 26.84
C ALA A 48 -6.64 -10.79 26.56
N ALA A 49 -7.28 -11.94 26.36
CA ALA A 49 -6.58 -13.17 25.98
C ALA A 49 -5.94 -13.11 24.59
N VAL A 50 -6.63 -12.53 23.60
CA VAL A 50 -6.08 -12.31 22.25
C VAL A 50 -4.89 -11.34 22.31
N ARG A 51 -5.05 -10.21 23.01
CA ARG A 51 -3.98 -9.21 23.19
C ARG A 51 -2.73 -9.80 23.85
N ARG A 52 -2.88 -10.51 24.98
CA ARG A 52 -1.74 -11.16 25.66
C ARG A 52 -0.99 -12.14 24.75
N ARG A 53 -1.71 -12.90 23.91
CA ARG A 53 -1.09 -13.82 22.95
C ARG A 53 -0.33 -13.06 21.86
N PHE A 54 -0.92 -11.98 21.34
CA PHE A 54 -0.31 -11.13 20.34
C PHE A 54 0.97 -10.47 20.86
N GLU A 55 0.92 -9.85 22.04
CA GLU A 55 2.10 -9.20 22.66
C GLU A 55 3.25 -10.19 22.88
N LYS A 56 2.93 -11.47 23.16
CA LYS A 56 3.93 -12.54 23.31
C LYS A 56 4.52 -13.03 21.97
N ASN A 57 3.70 -13.18 20.93
CA ASN A 57 4.12 -13.84 19.68
C ASN A 57 4.37 -12.88 18.50
N GLN A 58 3.98 -11.61 18.65
CA GLN A 58 4.13 -10.54 17.66
C GLN A 58 3.51 -10.88 16.29
N ASN A 59 2.43 -11.68 16.29
CA ASN A 59 1.83 -12.23 15.09
C ASN A 59 0.39 -11.71 14.88
N GLY A 60 0.26 -10.70 14.02
CA GLY A 60 -1.01 -10.06 13.69
C GLY A 60 -2.03 -11.01 13.04
N GLU A 61 -1.58 -11.96 12.21
CA GLU A 61 -2.46 -12.98 11.58
C GLU A 61 -3.22 -13.80 12.64
N LEU A 62 -2.53 -14.21 13.72
CA LEU A 62 -3.18 -14.95 14.81
C LEU A 62 -4.08 -14.05 15.66
N ALA A 63 -3.75 -12.76 15.79
CA ALA A 63 -4.56 -11.80 16.52
C ALA A 63 -5.89 -11.55 15.81
N VAL A 64 -5.87 -11.30 14.49
CA VAL A 64 -7.09 -11.06 13.71
C VAL A 64 -8.01 -12.28 13.69
N LEU A 65 -7.45 -13.48 13.53
CA LEU A 65 -8.19 -14.74 13.63
C LEU A 65 -8.77 -14.97 15.03
N GLY A 66 -8.02 -14.58 16.08
CA GLY A 66 -8.45 -14.67 17.47
C GLY A 66 -9.66 -13.79 17.77
N ASN A 67 -9.62 -12.53 17.32
CA ASN A 67 -10.74 -11.59 17.44
C ASN A 67 -11.97 -12.09 16.66
N CYS A 68 -11.80 -12.54 15.42
CA CYS A 68 -12.90 -13.13 14.65
C CYS A 68 -13.54 -14.31 15.40
N HIS A 69 -12.73 -15.21 15.93
CA HIS A 69 -13.23 -16.38 16.65
C HIS A 69 -14.01 -16.00 17.91
N LEU A 70 -13.55 -15.00 18.66
CA LEU A 70 -14.22 -14.46 19.84
C LEU A 70 -15.61 -13.94 19.49
N ILE A 71 -15.70 -13.03 18.51
CA ILE A 71 -16.97 -12.45 18.09
C ILE A 71 -17.90 -13.51 17.51
N ASP A 72 -17.38 -14.46 16.72
CA ASP A 72 -18.17 -15.60 16.21
C ASP A 72 -18.87 -16.34 17.37
N GLN A 73 -18.15 -16.63 18.46
CA GLN A 73 -18.73 -17.39 19.57
C GLN A 73 -19.77 -16.59 20.35
N ILE A 74 -19.54 -15.30 20.56
CA ILE A 74 -20.50 -14.42 21.25
C ILE A 74 -21.80 -14.34 20.45
N ILE A 75 -21.72 -14.07 19.14
CA ILE A 75 -22.90 -13.99 18.26
C ILE A 75 -23.66 -15.31 18.24
N ARG A 76 -22.96 -16.45 18.23
CA ARG A 76 -23.59 -17.78 18.28
C ARG A 76 -24.41 -17.97 19.55
N VAL A 77 -23.84 -17.63 20.71
CA VAL A 77 -24.58 -17.73 21.99
C VAL A 77 -25.76 -16.77 22.02
N MET A 78 -25.59 -15.52 21.58
CA MET A 78 -26.69 -14.55 21.50
C MET A 78 -27.84 -15.06 20.63
N TYR A 79 -27.53 -15.65 19.48
CA TYR A 79 -28.54 -16.23 18.62
C TYR A 79 -29.24 -17.42 19.29
N ASP A 80 -28.51 -18.36 19.87
CA ASP A 80 -29.09 -19.52 20.55
C ASP A 80 -30.00 -19.09 21.71
N VAL A 81 -29.57 -18.10 22.51
CA VAL A 81 -30.37 -17.53 23.61
C VAL A 81 -31.63 -16.82 23.09
N ALA A 82 -31.52 -16.05 22.01
CA ALA A 82 -32.66 -15.37 21.42
C ALA A 82 -33.67 -16.35 20.79
N ALA A 83 -33.18 -17.29 19.97
CA ALA A 83 -34.02 -18.16 19.15
C ALA A 83 -34.67 -19.30 19.95
N ASP A 84 -33.94 -19.88 20.91
CA ASP A 84 -34.41 -21.02 21.72
C ASP A 84 -35.00 -20.59 23.06
N GLY A 85 -34.57 -19.44 23.59
CA GLY A 85 -34.93 -18.98 24.93
C GLY A 85 -35.95 -17.85 24.97
N LEU A 86 -35.62 -16.71 24.36
CA LEU A 86 -36.45 -15.50 24.44
C LEU A 86 -37.64 -15.52 23.48
N TYR A 87 -37.43 -16.02 22.27
CA TYR A 87 -38.44 -16.06 21.20
C TYR A 87 -38.62 -17.49 20.66
N PRO A 88 -38.96 -18.47 21.53
CA PRO A 88 -39.16 -19.85 21.11
C PRO A 88 -40.38 -19.94 20.19
N ALA A 89 -40.26 -20.70 19.10
CA ALA A 89 -41.42 -21.11 18.32
C ALA A 89 -41.73 -22.57 18.58
N ALA A 90 -42.97 -22.86 18.96
CA ALA A 90 -43.44 -24.24 19.13
C ALA A 90 -43.42 -25.03 17.81
N ASN A 91 -43.70 -24.37 16.68
CA ASN A 91 -43.66 -24.95 15.33
C ASN A 91 -42.96 -23.96 14.38
N PRO A 92 -41.62 -23.94 14.34
CA PRO A 92 -40.89 -23.04 13.46
C PRO A 92 -41.20 -23.35 11.99
N THR A 93 -41.55 -22.34 11.21
CA THR A 93 -41.75 -22.49 9.77
C THR A 93 -40.46 -22.18 9.01
N SER A 94 -40.35 -22.66 7.77
CA SER A 94 -39.22 -22.31 6.91
C SER A 94 -39.09 -20.81 6.70
N GLY A 95 -40.18 -20.03 6.81
CA GLY A 95 -40.18 -18.57 6.70
C GLY A 95 -39.54 -17.83 7.89
N GLU A 96 -39.38 -18.49 9.03
CA GLU A 96 -38.78 -17.92 10.25
C GLU A 96 -37.29 -18.21 10.38
N GLN A 97 -36.71 -18.93 9.42
CA GLN A 97 -35.27 -19.22 9.41
C GLN A 97 -34.46 -17.94 9.20
N VAL A 98 -33.41 -17.79 10.00
CA VAL A 98 -32.44 -16.69 9.89
C VAL A 98 -31.05 -17.30 9.82
N CYS A 99 -30.24 -16.79 8.91
CA CYS A 99 -28.83 -17.14 8.80
C CYS A 99 -27.95 -15.89 8.99
N ILE A 100 -26.98 -15.97 9.89
CA ILE A 100 -26.04 -14.90 10.17
C ILE A 100 -24.77 -15.16 9.37
N VAL A 101 -24.43 -14.19 8.53
CA VAL A 101 -23.27 -14.23 7.65
C VAL A 101 -22.40 -13.02 7.94
N ALA A 102 -21.11 -13.22 8.15
CA ALA A 102 -20.15 -12.13 8.21
C ALA A 102 -19.77 -11.69 6.79
N TYR A 103 -19.67 -10.39 6.53
CA TYR A 103 -19.14 -9.85 5.26
C TYR A 103 -17.95 -8.91 5.50
N GLY A 104 -17.30 -8.45 4.44
CA GLY A 104 -16.15 -7.54 4.53
C GLY A 104 -14.96 -8.14 5.30
N GLY A 105 -14.28 -7.30 6.10
CA GLY A 105 -13.11 -7.71 6.89
C GLY A 105 -13.42 -8.80 7.92
N TYR A 106 -14.61 -8.78 8.51
CA TYR A 106 -15.06 -9.82 9.42
C TYR A 106 -15.35 -11.14 8.70
N GLY A 107 -15.94 -11.06 7.49
CA GLY A 107 -16.14 -12.19 6.59
C GLY A 107 -14.84 -12.91 6.23
N ARG A 108 -13.80 -12.15 5.86
CA ARG A 108 -12.47 -12.68 5.54
C ARG A 108 -11.72 -13.32 6.71
N GLY A 109 -12.16 -13.09 7.95
CA GLY A 109 -11.39 -13.52 9.13
C GLY A 109 -10.26 -12.54 9.50
N GLU A 110 -10.37 -11.27 9.10
CA GLU A 110 -9.32 -10.23 9.23
C GLU A 110 -9.70 -9.13 10.24
N LEU A 111 -10.36 -9.50 11.34
CA LEU A 111 -10.82 -8.54 12.35
C LEU A 111 -9.67 -8.06 13.26
N ALA A 112 -9.05 -6.94 12.89
CA ALA A 112 -8.10 -6.25 13.78
C ALA A 112 -8.81 -5.74 15.05
N PRO A 113 -8.07 -5.44 16.13
CA PRO A 113 -8.63 -4.76 17.30
C PRO A 113 -9.41 -3.51 16.87
N GLU A 114 -10.42 -3.05 17.58
CA GLU A 114 -11.18 -1.82 17.24
C GLU A 114 -11.81 -1.76 15.83
N SER A 115 -11.79 -2.86 15.05
CA SER A 115 -12.42 -2.92 13.73
C SER A 115 -13.92 -3.15 13.86
N ASP A 116 -14.67 -2.56 12.93
CA ASP A 116 -16.10 -2.75 12.83
C ASP A 116 -16.46 -4.20 12.47
N ILE A 117 -17.63 -4.64 12.93
CA ILE A 117 -18.20 -5.97 12.65
C ILE A 117 -19.31 -5.80 11.63
N ASP A 118 -19.21 -6.51 10.52
CA ASP A 118 -20.14 -6.43 9.39
C ASP A 118 -20.99 -7.71 9.30
N LEU A 119 -22.30 -7.61 9.54
CA LEU A 119 -23.26 -8.72 9.56
C LEU A 119 -24.34 -8.63 8.47
N LEU A 120 -24.56 -9.74 7.77
CA LEU A 120 -25.68 -9.93 6.87
C LEU A 120 -26.61 -10.99 7.48
N PHE A 121 -27.83 -10.59 7.80
CA PHE A 121 -28.91 -11.50 8.18
C PHE A 121 -29.64 -11.92 6.91
N VAL A 122 -29.47 -13.18 6.54
CA VAL A 122 -30.06 -13.77 5.34
C VAL A 122 -31.36 -14.46 5.70
N LEU A 123 -32.40 -14.10 4.94
CA LEU A 123 -33.75 -14.62 5.08
C LEU A 123 -34.12 -15.46 3.84
N PRO A 124 -35.02 -16.45 4.00
CA PRO A 124 -35.55 -17.21 2.87
C PRO A 124 -36.41 -16.33 1.94
N TYR A 125 -37.23 -15.45 2.53
CA TYR A 125 -38.10 -14.51 1.82
C TYR A 125 -38.22 -13.21 2.62
N LYS A 126 -39.41 -12.85 3.10
CA LYS A 126 -39.65 -11.62 3.87
C LYS A 126 -39.27 -11.78 5.35
N GLN A 127 -38.95 -10.65 5.97
CA GLN A 127 -38.78 -10.55 7.42
C GLN A 127 -40.09 -10.94 8.12
N THR A 128 -39.98 -11.82 9.13
CA THR A 128 -41.07 -12.20 10.02
C THR A 128 -40.90 -11.50 11.37
N PRO A 129 -41.99 -11.29 12.14
CA PRO A 129 -41.89 -10.66 13.47
C PRO A 129 -40.91 -11.39 14.40
N ARG A 130 -40.94 -12.73 14.40
CA ARG A 130 -40.01 -13.53 15.21
C ARG A 130 -38.56 -13.32 14.77
N GLY A 131 -38.30 -13.37 13.46
CA GLY A 131 -36.97 -13.12 12.94
C GLY A 131 -36.48 -11.71 13.29
N GLU A 132 -37.39 -10.73 13.32
CA GLU A 132 -37.06 -9.32 13.60
C GLU A 132 -36.64 -9.19 15.06
N GLN A 133 -37.40 -9.77 15.98
CA GLN A 133 -37.05 -9.83 17.40
C GLN A 133 -35.69 -10.49 17.66
N ILE A 134 -35.38 -11.60 16.99
CA ILE A 134 -34.08 -12.28 17.11
C ILE A 134 -32.95 -11.37 16.61
N ILE A 135 -33.12 -10.74 15.45
CA ILE A 135 -32.11 -9.86 14.85
C ILE A 135 -31.90 -8.62 15.71
N GLU A 136 -32.97 -7.96 16.15
CA GLU A 136 -32.94 -6.79 17.02
C GLU A 136 -32.26 -7.09 18.34
N HIS A 137 -32.59 -8.22 18.99
CA HIS A 137 -31.93 -8.63 20.22
C HIS A 137 -30.41 -8.73 20.06
N ILE A 138 -29.95 -9.37 18.98
CA ILE A 138 -28.51 -9.51 18.70
C ILE A 138 -27.88 -8.14 18.45
N LEU A 139 -28.51 -7.29 17.63
CA LEU A 139 -27.98 -5.96 17.30
C LEU A 139 -27.88 -5.06 18.53
N TYR A 140 -28.95 -4.97 19.33
CA TYR A 140 -28.97 -4.18 20.56
C TYR A 140 -27.91 -4.66 21.53
N MET A 141 -27.77 -5.97 21.75
CA MET A 141 -26.72 -6.51 22.62
C MET A 141 -25.31 -6.17 22.11
N LEU A 142 -25.06 -6.25 20.81
CA LEU A 142 -23.75 -5.89 20.26
C LEU A 142 -23.45 -4.39 20.41
N TRP A 143 -24.43 -3.51 20.19
CA TRP A 143 -24.26 -2.08 20.39
C TRP A 143 -24.07 -1.72 21.85
N ASP A 144 -24.82 -2.34 22.76
CA ASP A 144 -24.70 -2.12 24.21
C ASP A 144 -23.33 -2.60 24.73
N LEU A 145 -22.74 -3.62 24.09
CA LEU A 145 -21.34 -4.03 24.34
C LEU A 145 -20.31 -2.99 23.86
N GLY A 146 -20.74 -1.93 23.17
CA GLY A 146 -19.88 -0.89 22.60
C GLY A 146 -19.23 -1.29 21.28
N LEU A 147 -19.73 -2.34 20.62
CA LEU A 147 -19.21 -2.77 19.32
C LEU A 147 -19.82 -1.95 18.20
N LYS A 148 -18.99 -1.55 17.22
CA LYS A 148 -19.45 -0.91 15.99
C LYS A 148 -19.91 -2.00 15.02
N VAL A 149 -21.21 -2.02 14.73
CA VAL A 149 -21.83 -3.04 13.87
C VAL A 149 -22.44 -2.41 12.63
N GLY A 150 -21.87 -2.72 11.46
CA GLY A 150 -22.54 -2.56 10.18
C GLY A 150 -23.43 -3.77 9.94
N HIS A 151 -24.69 -3.56 9.53
CA HIS A 151 -25.57 -4.69 9.24
C HIS A 151 -26.48 -4.46 8.04
N ALA A 152 -26.95 -5.57 7.47
CA ALA A 152 -28.03 -5.61 6.51
C ALA A 152 -28.90 -6.84 6.74
N THR A 153 -30.20 -6.70 6.51
CA THR A 153 -31.16 -7.81 6.57
C THR A 153 -31.81 -7.96 5.21
N ARG A 154 -31.65 -9.12 4.57
CA ARG A 154 -32.03 -9.32 3.17
C ARG A 154 -32.48 -10.74 2.89
N SER A 155 -33.45 -10.86 2.01
CA SER A 155 -33.78 -12.14 1.36
C SER A 155 -32.66 -12.62 0.44
N LEU A 156 -32.69 -13.91 0.07
CA LEU A 156 -31.82 -14.47 -0.96
C LEU A 156 -31.95 -13.72 -2.30
N ASP A 157 -33.17 -13.37 -2.69
CA ASP A 157 -33.44 -12.64 -3.94
C ASP A 157 -32.87 -11.22 -3.92
N GLU A 158 -33.01 -10.51 -2.80
CA GLU A 158 -32.42 -9.17 -2.65
C GLU A 158 -30.90 -9.22 -2.66
N CYS A 159 -30.28 -10.21 -2.02
CA CYS A 159 -28.83 -10.41 -2.06
C CYS A 159 -28.33 -10.54 -3.51
N VAL A 160 -28.99 -11.37 -4.32
CA VAL A 160 -28.63 -11.55 -5.74
C VAL A 160 -28.92 -10.29 -6.56
N ARG A 161 -30.09 -9.68 -6.38
CA ARG A 161 -30.49 -8.49 -7.14
C ARG A 161 -29.56 -7.31 -6.88
N LEU A 162 -29.29 -7.00 -5.62
CA LEU A 162 -28.48 -5.83 -5.24
C LEU A 162 -27.01 -6.03 -5.61
N SER A 163 -26.45 -7.24 -5.49
CA SER A 163 -25.06 -7.51 -5.90
C SER A 163 -24.84 -7.40 -7.42
N LYS A 164 -25.90 -7.48 -8.24
CA LYS A 164 -25.80 -7.18 -9.68
C LYS A 164 -25.60 -5.69 -9.97
N SER A 165 -26.18 -4.80 -9.17
CA SER A 165 -26.10 -3.35 -9.36
C SER A 165 -25.05 -2.64 -8.50
N ASP A 166 -24.66 -3.22 -7.36
CA ASP A 166 -23.75 -2.60 -6.38
C ASP A 166 -22.48 -3.44 -6.19
N LEU A 167 -21.33 -2.83 -6.52
CA LEU A 167 -20.02 -3.48 -6.43
C LEU A 167 -19.57 -3.74 -4.99
N THR A 168 -19.95 -2.87 -4.05
CA THR A 168 -19.63 -3.02 -2.62
C THR A 168 -20.35 -4.24 -2.05
N ILE A 169 -21.66 -4.37 -2.32
CA ILE A 169 -22.44 -5.55 -1.92
C ILE A 169 -21.89 -6.81 -2.59
N ARG A 170 -21.59 -6.74 -3.89
CA ARG A 170 -20.99 -7.86 -4.63
C ARG A 170 -19.67 -8.32 -4.00
N THR A 171 -18.80 -7.37 -3.65
CA THR A 171 -17.52 -7.66 -3.00
C THR A 171 -17.77 -8.26 -1.61
N GLY A 172 -18.67 -7.71 -0.81
CA GLY A 172 -19.03 -8.27 0.50
C GLY A 172 -19.53 -9.73 0.42
N LEU A 173 -20.35 -10.06 -0.58
CA LEU A 173 -20.83 -11.43 -0.80
C LEU A 173 -19.74 -12.39 -1.28
N LEU A 174 -18.74 -11.91 -2.04
CA LEU A 174 -17.59 -12.73 -2.44
C LEU A 174 -16.82 -13.27 -1.21
N GLU A 175 -16.78 -12.44 -0.18
CA GLU A 175 -16.00 -12.62 1.06
C GLU A 175 -16.81 -13.19 2.22
N CYS A 176 -18.09 -13.48 1.96
CA CYS A 176 -19.00 -13.81 3.04
C CYS A 176 -18.68 -15.16 3.67
N ARG A 177 -18.78 -15.21 5.00
CA ARG A 177 -18.49 -16.41 5.80
C ARG A 177 -19.65 -16.69 6.74
N TYR A 178 -20.07 -17.96 6.76
CA TYR A 178 -21.10 -18.41 7.68
C TYR A 178 -20.66 -18.21 9.15
N VAL A 179 -21.51 -17.57 9.94
CA VAL A 179 -21.31 -17.41 11.38
C VAL A 179 -22.20 -18.39 12.14
N TRP A 180 -23.52 -18.31 11.94
CA TRP A 180 -24.51 -19.13 12.64
C TRP A 180 -25.92 -19.11 12.00
N GLY A 181 -26.86 -19.87 12.56
CA GLY A 181 -28.25 -19.98 12.07
C GLY A 181 -28.43 -21.01 10.96
N GLU A 182 -29.46 -20.85 10.13
CA GLU A 182 -29.85 -21.83 9.10
C GLU A 182 -28.77 -21.97 8.00
N GLN A 183 -28.03 -23.08 8.03
CA GLN A 183 -26.88 -23.27 7.14
C GLN A 183 -27.29 -23.46 5.67
N SER A 184 -28.47 -24.02 5.40
CA SER A 184 -28.95 -24.21 4.02
C SER A 184 -29.10 -22.88 3.28
N LEU A 185 -29.53 -21.80 3.96
CA LEU A 185 -29.61 -20.45 3.38
C LEU A 185 -28.23 -19.92 2.96
N TYR A 186 -27.18 -20.17 3.74
CA TYR A 186 -25.82 -19.75 3.37
C TYR A 186 -25.32 -20.51 2.14
N MET A 187 -25.53 -21.83 2.10
CA MET A 187 -25.12 -22.65 0.96
C MET A 187 -25.84 -22.21 -0.32
N GLU A 188 -27.14 -21.92 -0.21
CA GLU A 188 -27.96 -21.42 -1.31
C GLU A 188 -27.51 -20.02 -1.76
N LEU A 189 -27.25 -19.10 -0.83
CA LEU A 189 -26.68 -17.77 -1.13
C LEU A 189 -25.37 -17.89 -1.91
N ARG A 190 -24.43 -18.74 -1.46
CA ARG A 190 -23.15 -18.97 -2.14
C ARG A 190 -23.37 -19.54 -3.54
N ARG A 191 -24.24 -20.54 -3.68
CA ARG A 191 -24.56 -21.16 -4.97
C ARG A 191 -25.14 -20.15 -5.96
N ARG A 192 -26.11 -19.35 -5.54
CA ARG A 192 -26.75 -18.33 -6.37
C ARG A 192 -25.80 -17.19 -6.71
N PHE A 193 -24.97 -16.74 -5.77
CA PHE A 193 -23.95 -15.72 -6.04
C PHE A 193 -23.01 -16.14 -7.18
N TRP A 194 -22.43 -17.34 -7.12
CA TRP A 194 -21.53 -17.82 -8.18
C TRP A 194 -22.24 -18.05 -9.52
N LYS A 195 -23.48 -18.57 -9.49
CA LYS A 195 -24.24 -18.90 -10.70
C LYS A 195 -24.84 -17.68 -11.38
N GLU A 196 -25.40 -16.74 -10.62
CA GLU A 196 -26.24 -15.66 -11.13
C GLU A 196 -25.57 -14.29 -11.13
N VAL A 197 -24.53 -14.08 -10.30
CA VAL A 197 -23.84 -12.79 -10.16
C VAL A 197 -22.46 -12.84 -10.80
N VAL A 198 -21.66 -13.87 -10.47
CA VAL A 198 -20.27 -13.96 -10.94
C VAL A 198 -20.19 -14.37 -12.40
N ALA A 199 -20.93 -15.40 -12.80
CA ALA A 199 -20.85 -15.95 -14.15
C ALA A 199 -21.14 -14.87 -15.21
N GLY A 200 -20.16 -14.59 -16.07
CA GLY A 200 -20.28 -13.63 -17.18
C GLY A 200 -20.00 -12.17 -16.81
N SER A 201 -19.70 -11.85 -15.54
CA SER A 201 -19.39 -10.49 -15.09
C SER A 201 -17.92 -10.27 -14.69
N GLU A 202 -17.06 -11.26 -14.95
CA GLU A 202 -15.66 -11.33 -14.55
C GLU A 202 -14.86 -10.10 -15.01
N ARG A 203 -14.98 -9.75 -16.30
CA ARG A 203 -14.24 -8.62 -16.87
C ARG A 203 -14.64 -7.29 -16.23
N ASN A 204 -15.95 -7.07 -16.06
CA ASN A 204 -16.46 -5.84 -15.47
C ASN A 204 -16.02 -5.70 -14.01
N PHE A 205 -15.98 -6.81 -13.26
CA PHE A 205 -15.51 -6.81 -11.88
C PHE A 205 -14.02 -6.44 -11.78
N VAL A 206 -13.17 -7.02 -12.63
CA VAL A 206 -11.73 -6.71 -12.68
C VAL A 206 -11.51 -5.22 -12.98
N GLU A 207 -12.16 -4.72 -14.03
CA GLU A 207 -12.01 -3.34 -14.48
C GLU A 207 -12.46 -2.35 -13.40
N ALA A 208 -13.62 -2.58 -12.80
CA ALA A 208 -14.13 -1.73 -11.74
C ALA A 208 -13.22 -1.75 -10.49
N LYS A 209 -12.65 -2.90 -10.12
CA LYS A 209 -11.74 -2.98 -8.97
C LYS A 209 -10.37 -2.33 -9.20
N LEU A 210 -9.85 -2.40 -10.43
CA LEU A 210 -8.64 -1.66 -10.77
C LEU A 210 -8.89 -0.14 -10.77
N GLN A 211 -10.05 0.30 -11.25
CA GLN A 211 -10.45 1.71 -11.18
C GLN A 211 -10.65 2.21 -9.73
N GLU A 212 -11.29 1.42 -8.87
CA GLU A 212 -11.47 1.72 -7.44
C GLU A 212 -10.10 1.88 -6.73
N ARG A 213 -9.14 1.02 -7.05
CA ARG A 213 -7.75 1.12 -6.57
C ARG A 213 -7.09 2.42 -7.04
N ASP A 214 -7.14 2.70 -8.34
CA ASP A 214 -6.45 3.87 -8.92
C ASP A 214 -7.04 5.19 -8.39
N ALA A 215 -8.36 5.26 -8.21
CA ALA A 215 -9.03 6.40 -7.58
C ALA A 215 -8.60 6.60 -6.12
N ARG A 216 -8.54 5.51 -5.33
CA ARG A 216 -8.06 5.54 -3.94
C ARG A 216 -6.61 6.01 -3.85
N HIS A 217 -5.72 5.50 -4.71
CA HIS A 217 -4.31 5.93 -4.71
C HIS A 217 -4.18 7.43 -4.98
N LYS A 218 -4.93 7.97 -5.96
CA LYS A 218 -4.97 9.42 -6.24
C LYS A 218 -5.44 10.24 -5.03
N GLN A 219 -6.51 9.81 -4.37
CA GLN A 219 -7.01 10.49 -3.16
C GLN A 219 -5.99 10.48 -2.00
N MET A 220 -5.14 9.45 -1.94
CA MET A 220 -4.08 9.32 -0.93
C MET A 220 -2.73 9.95 -1.35
N GLY A 221 -2.68 10.70 -2.46
CA GLY A 221 -1.47 11.41 -2.92
C GLY A 221 -0.57 10.63 -3.90
N ASP A 222 -1.01 9.45 -4.37
CA ASP A 222 -0.39 8.58 -5.40
C ASP A 222 1.09 8.19 -5.18
N THR A 223 1.58 8.31 -3.95
CA THR A 223 2.93 7.90 -3.56
C THR A 223 2.92 6.95 -2.37
N ARG A 224 3.89 6.03 -2.35
CA ARG A 224 4.12 5.10 -1.24
C ARG A 224 4.87 5.74 -0.08
N TYR A 225 5.55 6.86 -0.37
CA TYR A 225 6.71 7.33 0.38
C TYR A 225 6.42 8.55 1.25
N VAL A 226 5.15 8.75 1.63
CA VAL A 226 4.75 9.75 2.61
C VAL A 226 5.17 9.27 4.01
N LEU A 227 5.75 10.16 4.82
CA LEU A 227 6.29 9.85 6.14
C LEU A 227 5.22 9.48 7.18
N GLU A 228 3.98 9.96 7.02
CA GLU A 228 2.81 9.52 7.79
C GLU A 228 1.83 8.69 6.93
N PRO A 229 2.22 7.48 6.51
CA PRO A 229 1.44 6.69 5.57
C PRO A 229 0.18 6.10 6.22
N ASN A 230 -0.85 5.85 5.40
CA ASN A 230 -2.00 5.03 5.78
C ASN A 230 -1.74 3.56 5.46
N ILE A 231 -1.72 2.69 6.48
CA ILE A 231 -1.35 1.27 6.35
C ILE A 231 -2.40 0.43 5.62
N LYS A 232 -3.64 0.91 5.58
CA LYS A 232 -4.78 0.19 5.01
C LYS A 232 -5.07 0.66 3.59
N GLU A 233 -5.36 1.95 3.44
CA GLU A 233 -5.85 2.54 2.18
C GLU A 233 -4.72 3.13 1.32
N GLY A 234 -3.51 3.31 1.87
CA GLY A 234 -2.35 3.83 1.12
C GLY A 234 -1.88 2.90 -0.01
N LYS A 235 -1.08 3.46 -0.92
CA LYS A 235 -0.44 2.73 -2.02
C LYS A 235 0.57 1.71 -1.47
N GLY A 236 0.38 0.43 -1.77
CA GLY A 236 1.12 -0.67 -1.16
C GLY A 236 0.57 -1.13 0.21
N GLY A 237 -0.59 -0.62 0.64
CA GLY A 237 -1.23 -1.00 1.90
C GLY A 237 -2.05 -2.29 1.84
N ILE A 238 -2.72 -2.62 2.94
CA ILE A 238 -3.51 -3.86 3.09
C ILE A 238 -4.61 -3.97 2.01
N ARG A 239 -5.24 -2.86 1.64
CA ARG A 239 -6.32 -2.85 0.65
C ARG A 239 -5.83 -3.21 -0.74
N ASP A 240 -4.57 -2.97 -1.09
CA ASP A 240 -3.99 -3.42 -2.37
C ASP A 240 -3.93 -4.95 -2.41
N LEU A 241 -3.44 -5.59 -1.34
CA LEU A 241 -3.43 -7.06 -1.21
C LEU A 241 -4.85 -7.64 -1.26
N GLN A 242 -5.80 -7.01 -0.56
CA GLN A 242 -7.22 -7.42 -0.59
C GLN A 242 -7.81 -7.30 -1.99
N THR A 243 -7.56 -6.20 -2.70
CA THR A 243 -8.03 -6.00 -4.07
C THR A 243 -7.52 -7.10 -5.00
N LEU A 244 -6.24 -7.46 -4.90
CA LEU A 244 -5.66 -8.58 -5.66
C LEU A 244 -6.37 -9.90 -5.34
N PHE A 245 -6.54 -10.19 -4.05
CA PHE A 245 -7.19 -11.41 -3.61
C PHE A 245 -8.66 -11.47 -4.08
N TRP A 246 -9.40 -10.36 -4.06
CA TRP A 246 -10.78 -10.30 -4.57
C TRP A 246 -10.85 -10.62 -6.04
N ILE A 247 -10.00 -9.98 -6.85
CA ILE A 247 -9.97 -10.24 -8.28
C ILE A 247 -9.63 -11.71 -8.53
N ALA A 248 -8.63 -12.23 -7.83
CA ALA A 248 -8.19 -13.61 -8.01
C ALA A 248 -9.28 -14.61 -7.60
N LYS A 249 -9.92 -14.40 -6.44
CA LYS A 249 -11.06 -15.19 -5.96
C LYS A 249 -12.23 -15.16 -6.94
N TYR A 250 -12.56 -13.99 -7.48
CA TYR A 250 -13.66 -13.81 -8.43
C TYR A 250 -13.40 -14.52 -9.77
N LEU A 251 -12.16 -14.46 -10.27
CA LEU A 251 -11.78 -15.03 -11.57
C LEU A 251 -11.53 -16.53 -11.51
N TYR A 252 -10.78 -16.98 -10.50
CA TYR A 252 -10.28 -18.36 -10.42
C TYR A 252 -11.08 -19.24 -9.46
N ARG A 253 -12.06 -18.66 -8.74
CA ARG A 253 -12.89 -19.36 -7.73
C ARG A 253 -12.05 -20.01 -6.64
N VAL A 254 -10.96 -19.36 -6.25
CA VAL A 254 -10.04 -19.82 -5.20
C VAL A 254 -10.38 -19.16 -3.86
N ASP A 255 -10.23 -19.90 -2.76
CA ASP A 255 -10.41 -19.40 -1.41
C ASP A 255 -9.07 -19.08 -0.71
N ASP A 256 -7.93 -19.37 -1.34
CA ASP A 256 -6.59 -19.06 -0.84
C ASP A 256 -5.67 -18.52 -1.95
N ILE A 257 -4.64 -17.78 -1.52
CA ILE A 257 -3.65 -17.18 -2.43
C ILE A 257 -2.67 -18.23 -2.97
N ALA A 258 -2.46 -19.35 -2.27
CA ALA A 258 -1.54 -20.40 -2.67
C ALA A 258 -1.99 -21.10 -3.97
N SER A 259 -3.29 -21.22 -4.16
CA SER A 259 -3.95 -21.74 -5.35
C SER A 259 -3.61 -20.94 -6.62
N LEU A 260 -3.14 -19.70 -6.49
CA LEU A 260 -2.72 -18.89 -7.63
C LEU A 260 -1.43 -19.37 -8.30
N VAL A 261 -0.68 -20.25 -7.63
CA VAL A 261 0.49 -20.91 -8.23
C VAL A 261 0.05 -21.87 -9.33
N GLU A 262 -0.97 -22.69 -9.06
CA GLU A 262 -1.52 -23.64 -10.03
C GLU A 262 -2.17 -22.93 -11.23
N GLN A 263 -2.67 -21.71 -11.03
CA GLN A 263 -3.22 -20.87 -12.09
C GLN A 263 -2.16 -20.12 -12.91
N GLY A 264 -0.87 -20.27 -12.56
CA GLY A 264 0.25 -19.60 -13.23
C GLY A 264 0.26 -18.07 -13.06
N VAL A 265 -0.43 -17.55 -12.04
CA VAL A 265 -0.51 -16.12 -11.74
C VAL A 265 0.66 -15.67 -10.87
N PHE A 266 0.99 -16.48 -9.87
CA PHE A 266 2.14 -16.27 -8.99
C PHE A 266 3.06 -17.48 -8.98
N THR A 267 4.32 -17.25 -8.64
CA THR A 267 5.28 -18.28 -8.23
C THR A 267 5.17 -18.55 -6.74
N ALA A 268 5.68 -19.69 -6.26
CA ALA A 268 5.74 -20.00 -4.82
C ALA A 268 6.47 -18.91 -4.01
N ARG A 269 7.50 -18.29 -4.61
CA ARG A 269 8.24 -17.17 -3.99
C ARG A 269 7.38 -15.91 -3.87
N GLU A 270 6.60 -15.59 -4.90
CA GLU A 270 5.69 -14.43 -4.89
C GLU A 270 4.56 -14.63 -3.88
N VAL A 271 4.03 -15.85 -3.74
CA VAL A 271 3.07 -16.19 -2.68
C VAL A 271 3.69 -16.03 -1.29
N ALA A 272 4.90 -16.54 -1.06
CA ALA A 272 5.58 -16.38 0.23
C ALA A 272 5.83 -14.89 0.56
N GLN A 273 6.15 -14.06 -0.46
CA GLN A 273 6.28 -12.62 -0.29
C GLN A 273 4.92 -11.96 0.04
N PHE A 274 3.83 -12.37 -0.62
CA PHE A 274 2.48 -11.90 -0.31
C PHE A 274 2.10 -12.19 1.15
N GLU A 275 2.27 -13.44 1.59
CA GLU A 275 1.96 -13.85 2.97
C GLU A 275 2.81 -13.10 4.00
N LYS A 276 4.10 -12.90 3.71
CA LYS A 276 5.01 -12.14 4.57
C LYS A 276 4.59 -10.67 4.68
N SER A 277 4.30 -10.02 3.55
CA SER A 277 3.84 -8.62 3.52
C SER A 277 2.51 -8.45 4.26
N GLN A 278 1.56 -9.36 4.05
CA GLN A 278 0.27 -9.35 4.74
C GLN A 278 0.43 -9.52 6.25
N ALA A 279 1.21 -10.52 6.69
CA ALA A 279 1.46 -10.76 8.11
C ALA A 279 2.14 -9.57 8.80
N TYR A 280 3.08 -8.91 8.11
CA TYR A 280 3.72 -7.70 8.60
C TYR A 280 2.71 -6.57 8.78
N LEU A 281 1.95 -6.23 7.74
CA LEU A 281 0.98 -5.13 7.77
C LEU A 281 -0.11 -5.35 8.83
N TRP A 282 -0.60 -6.57 9.02
CA TRP A 282 -1.52 -6.88 10.11
C TRP A 282 -0.90 -6.72 11.49
N SER A 283 0.37 -7.08 11.65
CA SER A 283 1.07 -6.92 12.93
C SER A 283 1.24 -5.44 13.27
N VAL A 284 1.60 -4.60 12.28
CA VAL A 284 1.64 -3.13 12.43
C VAL A 284 0.27 -2.60 12.81
N ARG A 285 -0.79 -2.99 12.09
CA ARG A 285 -2.17 -2.53 12.33
C ARG A 285 -2.68 -2.92 13.72
N CYS A 286 -2.41 -4.14 14.17
CA CYS A 286 -2.78 -4.60 15.50
C CYS A 286 -2.07 -3.78 16.59
N HIS A 287 -0.77 -3.53 16.47
CA HIS A 287 -0.05 -2.67 17.41
C HIS A 287 -0.59 -1.24 17.41
N LEU A 288 -0.85 -0.68 16.23
CA LEU A 288 -1.40 0.68 16.10
C LEU A 288 -2.75 0.82 16.79
N HIS A 289 -3.66 -0.13 16.57
CA HIS A 289 -4.97 -0.09 17.21
C HIS A 289 -4.88 -0.29 18.74
N TYR A 290 -4.02 -1.20 19.23
CA TYR A 290 -3.81 -1.36 20.68
C TYR A 290 -3.12 -0.17 21.33
N LEU A 291 -2.28 0.56 20.59
CA LEU A 291 -1.63 1.77 21.05
C LEU A 291 -2.61 2.94 21.09
N ALA A 292 -3.37 3.14 20.02
CA ALA A 292 -4.29 4.27 19.85
C ALA A 292 -5.62 4.09 20.61
N GLY A 293 -6.03 2.85 20.89
CA GLY A 293 -7.34 2.54 21.50
C GLY A 293 -8.53 2.87 20.59
N ARG A 294 -8.31 3.01 19.28
CA ARG A 294 -9.30 3.35 18.26
C ARG A 294 -8.88 2.79 16.89
N PRO A 295 -9.75 2.74 15.87
CA PRO A 295 -9.38 2.29 14.53
C PRO A 295 -8.54 3.34 13.78
N GLU A 296 -7.32 3.58 14.27
CA GLU A 296 -6.31 4.41 13.62
C GLU A 296 -5.60 3.61 12.54
N GLU A 297 -5.42 4.20 11.37
CA GLU A 297 -4.79 3.57 10.20
C GLU A 297 -3.58 4.36 9.70
N ARG A 298 -3.34 5.57 10.22
CA ARG A 298 -2.19 6.41 9.88
C ARG A 298 -1.05 6.17 10.86
N LEU A 299 0.15 5.97 10.34
CA LEU A 299 1.38 5.96 11.13
C LEU A 299 1.85 7.40 11.35
N THR A 300 1.19 8.14 12.21
CA THR A 300 1.58 9.52 12.55
C THR A 300 2.89 9.57 13.33
N PHE A 301 3.62 10.68 13.27
CA PHE A 301 4.93 10.80 13.93
C PHE A 301 4.89 10.46 15.43
N ASP A 302 3.83 10.83 16.14
CA ASP A 302 3.66 10.55 17.57
C ASP A 302 3.59 9.04 17.91
N VAL A 303 3.01 8.22 17.03
CA VAL A 303 2.88 6.76 17.27
C VAL A 303 4.10 5.97 16.80
N GLN A 304 4.86 6.49 15.83
CA GLN A 304 5.93 5.73 15.17
C GLN A 304 7.05 5.26 16.12
N PRO A 305 7.59 6.07 17.06
CA PRO A 305 8.63 5.62 17.98
C PRO A 305 8.18 4.47 18.89
N GLU A 306 6.96 4.57 19.42
CA GLU A 306 6.40 3.56 20.31
C GLU A 306 6.09 2.26 19.55
N LEU A 307 5.58 2.35 18.31
CA LEU A 307 5.42 1.19 17.44
C LEU A 307 6.75 0.51 17.13
N ALA A 308 7.79 1.29 16.81
CA ALA A 308 9.12 0.78 16.56
C ALA A 308 9.66 0.01 17.77
N ALA A 309 9.50 0.55 18.98
CA ALA A 309 9.89 -0.13 20.22
C ALA A 309 9.10 -1.42 20.44
N ARG A 310 7.76 -1.40 20.32
CA ARG A 310 6.89 -2.57 20.50
C ARG A 310 7.18 -3.70 19.52
N MET A 311 7.60 -3.36 18.30
CA MET A 311 7.96 -4.32 17.26
C MET A 311 9.43 -4.73 17.29
N GLY A 312 10.21 -4.27 18.28
CA GLY A 312 11.60 -4.69 18.51
C GLY A 312 12.64 -4.00 17.63
N TYR A 313 12.33 -2.84 17.05
CA TYR A 313 13.30 -2.03 16.33
C TYR A 313 14.12 -1.17 17.29
N ALA A 314 15.34 -1.63 17.59
CA ALA A 314 16.33 -0.87 18.36
C ALA A 314 17.16 0.08 17.49
N ASP A 315 17.76 1.09 18.09
CA ASP A 315 18.76 1.96 17.46
C ASP A 315 19.99 1.15 17.03
N ARG A 316 20.61 1.53 15.91
CA ARG A 316 21.86 0.92 15.42
C ARG A 316 22.73 1.96 14.73
N GLN A 317 24.00 2.06 15.13
CA GLN A 317 25.08 2.83 14.46
C GLN A 317 24.59 4.01 13.61
N GLY A 318 24.08 5.06 14.26
CA GLY A 318 23.68 6.31 13.59
C GLY A 318 22.32 6.29 12.87
N VAL A 319 21.51 5.24 13.05
CA VAL A 319 20.12 5.16 12.53
C VAL A 319 19.17 4.84 13.68
N LEU A 320 18.09 5.62 13.79
CA LEU A 320 17.10 5.47 14.86
C LEU A 320 16.22 4.23 14.61
N GLY A 321 15.74 3.60 15.68
CA GLY A 321 14.82 2.46 15.63
C GLY A 321 13.55 2.77 14.84
N VAL A 322 13.04 4.00 14.98
CA VAL A 322 11.88 4.51 14.23
C VAL A 322 12.14 4.58 12.73
N GLU A 323 13.31 5.08 12.31
CA GLU A 323 13.70 5.13 10.89
C GLU A 323 13.87 3.74 10.31
N ARG A 324 14.39 2.79 11.10
CA ARG A 324 14.49 1.37 10.69
C ARG A 324 13.12 0.73 10.51
N PHE A 325 12.18 1.00 11.42
CA PHE A 325 10.80 0.54 11.33
C PHE A 325 10.12 1.08 10.07
N MET A 326 10.18 2.39 9.87
CA MET A 326 9.54 3.06 8.73
C MET A 326 10.18 2.65 7.41
N ARG A 327 11.51 2.48 7.35
CA ARG A 327 12.19 1.91 6.18
C ARG A 327 11.67 0.51 5.85
N HIS A 328 11.49 -0.37 6.85
CA HIS A 328 10.94 -1.70 6.61
C HIS A 328 9.48 -1.63 6.12
N TYR A 329 8.67 -0.71 6.67
CA TYR A 329 7.31 -0.46 6.18
C TYR A 329 7.30 -0.07 4.69
N PHE A 330 8.11 0.90 4.27
CA PHE A 330 8.16 1.33 2.86
C PHE A 330 8.68 0.22 1.92
N LEU A 331 9.61 -0.61 2.38
CA LEU A 331 10.06 -1.79 1.61
C LEU A 331 8.92 -2.80 1.43
N VAL A 332 8.13 -3.06 2.48
CA VAL A 332 6.94 -3.93 2.38
C VAL A 332 5.88 -3.32 1.45
N ALA A 333 5.62 -2.02 1.54
CA ALA A 333 4.69 -1.33 0.63
C ALA A 333 5.15 -1.40 -0.83
N LYS A 334 6.46 -1.32 -1.09
CA LYS A 334 7.05 -1.56 -2.41
C LYS A 334 6.80 -3.00 -2.87
N ASP A 335 7.05 -4.00 -2.02
CA ASP A 335 6.82 -5.41 -2.35
C ASP A 335 5.35 -5.68 -2.72
N VAL A 336 4.38 -5.03 -2.04
CA VAL A 336 2.95 -5.11 -2.38
C VAL A 336 2.67 -4.50 -3.78
N GLY A 337 3.31 -3.38 -4.10
CA GLY A 337 3.23 -2.78 -5.44
C GLY A 337 3.79 -3.71 -6.53
N ASP A 338 4.91 -4.38 -6.26
CA ASP A 338 5.51 -5.35 -7.18
C ASP A 338 4.59 -6.56 -7.41
N LEU A 339 3.98 -7.11 -6.35
CA LEU A 339 2.97 -8.18 -6.45
C LEU A 339 1.76 -7.76 -7.28
N THR A 340 1.30 -6.52 -7.10
CA THR A 340 0.17 -5.96 -7.86
C THR A 340 0.47 -5.93 -9.35
N ARG A 341 1.68 -5.53 -9.72
CA ARG A 341 2.11 -5.45 -11.11
C ARG A 341 2.25 -6.84 -11.76
N ILE A 342 2.79 -7.81 -11.02
CA ILE A 342 2.89 -9.21 -11.45
C ILE A 342 1.49 -9.76 -11.74
N PHE A 343 0.54 -9.52 -10.84
CA PHE A 343 -0.84 -9.97 -11.00
C PHE A 343 -1.50 -9.34 -12.24
N CYS A 344 -1.38 -8.02 -12.44
CA CYS A 344 -1.90 -7.36 -13.63
C CYS A 344 -1.30 -7.91 -14.93
N ALA A 345 0.01 -8.22 -14.95
CA ALA A 345 0.67 -8.83 -16.10
C ALA A 345 0.10 -10.21 -16.43
N ALA A 346 -0.13 -11.05 -15.41
CA ALA A 346 -0.73 -12.37 -15.59
C ALA A 346 -2.16 -12.31 -16.15
N LEU A 347 -2.98 -11.37 -15.65
CA LEU A 347 -4.34 -11.15 -16.15
C LEU A 347 -4.35 -10.79 -17.64
N GLU A 348 -3.48 -9.87 -18.06
CA GLU A 348 -3.39 -9.47 -19.47
C GLU A 348 -2.91 -10.62 -20.37
N ALA A 349 -1.95 -11.41 -19.91
CA ALA A 349 -1.45 -12.58 -20.64
C ALA A 349 -2.55 -13.63 -20.88
N GLN A 350 -3.38 -13.91 -19.86
CA GLN A 350 -4.49 -14.86 -19.99
C GLN A 350 -5.61 -14.34 -20.90
N GLN A 351 -5.95 -13.04 -20.84
CA GLN A 351 -6.91 -12.44 -21.76
C GLN A 351 -6.47 -12.54 -23.23
N LYS A 352 -5.16 -12.40 -23.50
CA LYS A 352 -4.61 -12.60 -24.84
C LYS A 352 -4.85 -14.03 -25.33
N ARG A 353 -4.52 -15.07 -24.54
CA ARG A 353 -4.74 -16.49 -24.92
C ARG A 353 -6.18 -16.78 -25.32
N ARG A 354 -7.18 -16.22 -24.63
CA ARG A 354 -8.61 -16.36 -24.98
C ARG A 354 -9.00 -15.71 -26.32
N ARG A 355 -8.31 -14.66 -26.77
CA ARG A 355 -8.59 -13.96 -28.04
C ARG A 355 -7.96 -14.63 -29.27
N PHE A 356 -7.04 -15.58 -29.10
CA PHE A 356 -6.35 -16.27 -30.20
C PHE A 356 -7.15 -17.43 -30.83
N ALA A 357 -8.45 -17.55 -30.53
CA ALA A 357 -9.35 -18.52 -31.18
C ALA A 357 -9.99 -18.02 -32.50
N LEU A 358 -9.57 -16.86 -33.03
CA LEU A 358 -10.02 -16.31 -34.31
C LEU A 358 -8.81 -16.09 -35.26
N PRO A 359 -8.92 -16.39 -36.57
CA PRO A 359 -7.81 -16.22 -37.51
C PRO A 359 -7.48 -14.74 -37.65
N ARG A 360 -6.21 -14.36 -37.42
CA ARG A 360 -5.77 -12.98 -37.60
C ARG A 360 -5.40 -12.70 -39.05
N PHE A 361 -6.13 -11.77 -39.66
CA PHE A 361 -5.59 -10.94 -40.73
C PHE A 361 -4.51 -10.01 -40.15
N SER A 362 -3.41 -9.89 -40.89
CA SER A 362 -2.20 -9.13 -40.58
C SER A 362 -2.48 -7.69 -40.14
N PHE A 363 -2.45 -7.44 -38.83
CA PHE A 363 -2.22 -6.09 -38.30
C PHE A 363 -0.71 -5.88 -38.21
N ARG A 364 -0.20 -4.85 -38.90
CA ARG A 364 1.20 -4.39 -38.79
C ARG A 364 1.59 -4.31 -37.32
N HIS A 365 2.59 -5.09 -36.91
CA HIS A 365 3.23 -4.92 -35.60
C HIS A 365 3.77 -3.49 -35.54
N ARG A 366 3.15 -2.64 -34.71
CA ARG A 366 3.70 -1.33 -34.39
C ARG A 366 4.85 -1.55 -33.42
N ASP A 367 6.02 -1.11 -33.81
CA ASP A 367 7.25 -1.15 -33.04
C ASP A 367 7.77 0.28 -32.92
N ILE A 368 8.30 0.62 -31.75
CA ILE A 368 8.98 1.89 -31.51
C ILE A 368 10.39 1.57 -31.03
N GLU A 369 11.37 1.78 -31.90
CA GLU A 369 12.80 1.67 -31.57
C GLU A 369 13.23 0.31 -31.01
N GLY A 370 12.59 -0.76 -31.46
CA GLY A 370 12.82 -2.14 -31.01
C GLY A 370 11.89 -2.61 -29.90
N PHE A 371 10.96 -1.75 -29.44
CA PHE A 371 9.94 -2.11 -28.46
C PHE A 371 8.57 -2.32 -29.11
N PRO A 372 8.05 -3.56 -29.14
CA PRO A 372 6.72 -3.83 -29.69
C PRO A 372 5.61 -3.20 -28.86
N ILE A 373 4.61 -2.64 -29.53
CA ILE A 373 3.42 -2.11 -28.87
C ILE A 373 2.39 -3.22 -28.65
N ALA A 374 2.02 -3.46 -27.40
CA ALA A 374 0.96 -4.38 -27.01
C ALA A 374 -0.11 -3.64 -26.21
N ALA A 375 -1.38 -3.72 -26.65
CA ALA A 375 -2.50 -3.06 -26.00
C ALA A 375 -2.29 -1.54 -25.76
N GLY A 376 -1.60 -0.87 -26.68
CA GLY A 376 -1.30 0.57 -26.57
C GLY A 376 -0.17 0.91 -25.59
N ARG A 377 0.63 -0.07 -25.15
CA ARG A 377 1.77 0.09 -24.23
C ARG A 377 3.04 -0.52 -24.81
N LEU A 378 4.21 0.03 -24.47
CA LEU A 378 5.51 -0.52 -24.85
C LEU A 378 5.74 -1.86 -24.16
N ASN A 379 6.21 -2.85 -24.89
CA ASN A 379 6.52 -4.18 -24.38
C ASN A 379 7.90 -4.64 -24.90
N VAL A 380 8.34 -5.81 -24.46
CA VAL A 380 9.55 -6.48 -24.97
C VAL A 380 9.18 -7.67 -25.84
N ALA A 381 10.11 -8.07 -26.72
CA ALA A 381 9.91 -9.14 -27.69
C ALA A 381 9.85 -10.54 -27.04
N SER A 382 10.63 -10.76 -25.98
CA SER A 382 10.74 -12.04 -25.27
C SER A 382 11.09 -11.84 -23.79
N ASP A 383 10.99 -12.90 -22.99
CA ASP A 383 11.38 -12.88 -21.57
C ASP A 383 12.91 -12.81 -21.40
N GLU A 384 13.66 -13.26 -22.40
CA GLU A 384 15.12 -13.26 -22.48
C GLU A 384 15.70 -11.92 -22.98
N HIS A 385 14.86 -10.99 -23.43
CA HIS A 385 15.28 -9.74 -24.07
C HIS A 385 16.31 -8.94 -23.25
N PHE A 386 16.11 -8.82 -21.93
CA PHE A 386 17.04 -8.11 -21.04
C PHE A 386 18.26 -8.94 -20.61
N GLU A 387 18.27 -10.24 -20.89
CA GLU A 387 19.48 -11.06 -20.74
C GLU A 387 20.47 -10.77 -21.87
N GLU A 388 19.94 -10.63 -23.09
CA GLU A 388 20.71 -10.30 -24.28
C GLU A 388 21.08 -8.81 -24.34
N ASN A 389 20.13 -7.92 -24.01
CA ASN A 389 20.28 -6.48 -24.09
C ASN A 389 19.96 -5.77 -22.76
N PRO A 390 20.82 -5.88 -21.73
CA PRO A 390 20.57 -5.26 -20.42
C PRO A 390 20.39 -3.73 -20.47
N ILE A 391 21.01 -3.05 -21.43
CA ILE A 391 20.90 -1.59 -21.62
C ILE A 391 19.48 -1.15 -21.97
N ASP A 392 18.67 -2.04 -22.57
CA ASP A 392 17.29 -1.73 -22.93
C ASP A 392 16.40 -1.54 -21.70
N MET A 393 16.82 -2.00 -20.52
CA MET A 393 16.15 -1.64 -19.27
C MET A 393 16.17 -0.14 -18.99
N LEU A 394 17.15 0.61 -19.49
CA LEU A 394 17.18 2.08 -19.42
C LEU A 394 16.49 2.71 -20.63
N ARG A 395 16.76 2.18 -21.84
CA ARG A 395 16.15 2.71 -23.09
C ARG A 395 14.63 2.64 -23.05
N LEU A 396 14.04 1.60 -22.47
CA LEU A 396 12.59 1.48 -22.37
C LEU A 396 11.95 2.69 -21.64
N PHE A 397 12.56 3.14 -20.54
CA PHE A 397 12.08 4.33 -19.82
C PHE A 397 12.34 5.62 -20.59
N GLU A 398 13.48 5.73 -21.27
CA GLU A 398 13.76 6.88 -22.15
C GLU A 398 12.71 7.00 -23.27
N VAL A 399 12.39 5.89 -23.94
CA VAL A 399 11.38 5.86 -25.01
C VAL A 399 10.00 6.20 -24.43
N THR A 400 9.63 5.64 -23.28
CA THR A 400 8.38 6.02 -22.58
C THR A 400 8.31 7.52 -22.29
N GLN A 401 9.38 8.12 -21.76
CA GLN A 401 9.43 9.54 -21.43
C GLN A 401 9.31 10.45 -22.66
N ARG A 402 9.89 10.04 -23.80
CA ARG A 402 9.85 10.81 -25.05
C ARG A 402 8.52 10.68 -25.78
N THR A 403 7.93 9.48 -25.76
CA THR A 403 6.76 9.15 -26.59
C THR A 403 5.43 9.24 -25.83
N GLY A 404 5.46 9.23 -24.50
CA GLY A 404 4.27 9.20 -23.64
C GLY A 404 3.60 7.83 -23.56
N PHE A 405 4.11 6.78 -24.23
CA PHE A 405 3.57 5.44 -24.09
C PHE A 405 3.93 4.83 -22.73
N ASP A 406 2.91 4.31 -22.04
CA ASP A 406 3.11 3.52 -20.82
C ASP A 406 3.83 2.19 -21.10
N ILE A 407 4.51 1.68 -20.08
CA ILE A 407 5.17 0.36 -20.14
C ILE A 407 4.16 -0.72 -19.77
N HIS A 408 4.12 -1.78 -20.56
CA HIS A 408 3.28 -2.93 -20.31
C HIS A 408 3.70 -3.64 -19.00
N PRO A 409 2.77 -4.05 -18.12
CA PRO A 409 3.09 -4.73 -16.86
C PRO A 409 4.05 -5.92 -16.99
N LEU A 410 3.87 -6.72 -18.05
CA LEU A 410 4.78 -7.82 -18.42
C LEU A 410 6.23 -7.35 -18.62
N ALA A 411 6.49 -6.31 -19.42
CA ALA A 411 7.84 -5.80 -19.62
C ALA A 411 8.47 -5.33 -18.30
N LEU A 412 7.71 -4.64 -17.44
CA LEU A 412 8.19 -4.28 -16.11
C LEU A 412 8.52 -5.54 -15.28
N GLN A 413 7.73 -6.61 -15.38
CA GLN A 413 7.99 -7.88 -14.67
C GLN A 413 9.30 -8.50 -15.16
N THR A 414 9.52 -8.51 -16.47
CA THR A 414 10.77 -8.99 -17.08
C THR A 414 11.97 -8.16 -16.62
N ILE A 415 11.83 -6.82 -16.48
CA ILE A 415 12.84 -5.96 -15.85
C ILE A 415 13.15 -6.43 -14.43
N THR A 416 12.11 -6.66 -13.61
CA THR A 416 12.28 -7.01 -12.19
C THR A 416 13.06 -8.29 -12.01
N ARG A 417 12.80 -9.30 -12.85
CA ARG A 417 13.53 -10.58 -12.86
C ARG A 417 14.99 -10.40 -13.29
N ASN A 418 15.26 -9.43 -14.16
CA ASN A 418 16.58 -9.16 -14.73
C ASN A 418 17.36 -8.01 -14.08
N LEU A 419 16.89 -7.43 -12.96
CA LEU A 419 17.59 -6.35 -12.25
C LEU A 419 19.03 -6.71 -11.86
N HIS A 420 19.32 -7.99 -11.63
CA HIS A 420 20.66 -8.47 -11.32
C HIS A 420 21.65 -8.28 -12.47
N ARG A 421 21.18 -8.13 -13.72
CA ARG A 421 21.98 -7.83 -14.91
C ARG A 421 22.47 -6.38 -14.95
N ILE A 422 21.90 -5.48 -14.12
CA ILE A 422 22.43 -4.12 -13.90
C ILE A 422 23.67 -4.20 -12.98
N GLY A 423 24.74 -4.78 -13.54
CA GLY A 423 26.04 -4.99 -12.90
C GLY A 423 27.01 -3.83 -13.12
N ALA A 424 28.25 -4.02 -12.64
CA ALA A 424 29.30 -3.00 -12.77
C ALA A 424 29.62 -2.65 -14.23
N ALA A 425 29.54 -3.62 -15.16
CA ALA A 425 29.79 -3.39 -16.59
C ALA A 425 28.77 -2.39 -17.17
N LEU A 426 27.46 -2.65 -17.02
CA LEU A 426 26.42 -1.76 -17.53
C LEU A 426 26.45 -0.37 -16.86
N ARG A 427 26.72 -0.31 -15.56
CA ARG A 427 26.89 0.98 -14.87
C ARG A 427 28.06 1.79 -15.42
N LYS A 428 29.09 1.11 -15.95
CA LYS A 428 30.29 1.71 -16.56
C LYS A 428 30.19 1.96 -18.06
N ASP A 429 29.11 1.54 -18.69
CA ASP A 429 28.90 1.71 -20.11
C ASP A 429 28.58 3.19 -20.44
N PRO A 430 29.37 3.87 -21.29
CA PRO A 430 29.11 5.24 -21.72
C PRO A 430 27.74 5.43 -22.39
N ALA A 431 27.22 4.42 -23.09
CA ALA A 431 25.90 4.48 -23.70
C ALA A 431 24.79 4.50 -22.64
N ALA A 432 24.95 3.69 -21.58
CA ALA A 432 24.01 3.63 -20.48
C ALA A 432 23.99 4.93 -19.67
N THR A 433 25.15 5.52 -19.38
CA THR A 433 25.24 6.81 -18.68
C THR A 433 24.67 7.94 -19.53
N ALA A 434 24.88 7.92 -20.85
CA ALA A 434 24.26 8.88 -21.76
C ALA A 434 22.73 8.77 -21.79
N ILE A 435 22.16 7.56 -21.81
CA ILE A 435 20.70 7.35 -21.70
C ILE A 435 20.18 7.96 -20.41
N PHE A 436 20.82 7.65 -19.28
CA PHE A 436 20.40 8.18 -17.98
C PHE A 436 20.46 9.71 -17.94
N MET A 437 21.52 10.32 -18.47
CA MET A 437 21.64 11.79 -18.52
C MET A 437 20.55 12.42 -19.40
N ARG A 438 20.15 11.77 -20.50
CA ARG A 438 19.03 12.23 -21.33
C ARG A 438 17.70 12.14 -20.58
N ILE A 439 17.49 11.06 -19.80
CA ILE A 439 16.30 10.94 -18.95
C ILE A 439 16.26 12.05 -17.90
N LEU A 440 17.37 12.24 -17.18
CA LEU A 440 17.49 13.19 -16.08
C LEU A 440 17.30 14.64 -16.54
N THR A 441 17.80 15.00 -17.71
CA THR A 441 17.83 16.40 -18.21
C THR A 441 16.81 16.69 -19.32
N ALA A 442 15.89 15.74 -19.55
CA ALA A 442 14.82 15.88 -20.54
C ALA A 442 13.96 17.12 -20.24
N LYS A 443 13.41 17.73 -21.31
CA LYS A 443 12.44 18.82 -21.16
C LYS A 443 11.05 18.32 -20.75
N SER A 444 10.74 17.06 -21.06
CA SER A 444 9.54 16.37 -20.58
C SER A 444 9.70 15.97 -19.12
N ASP A 445 8.62 15.54 -18.49
CA ASP A 445 8.57 15.26 -17.06
C ASP A 445 9.52 14.10 -16.65
N ALA A 446 10.68 14.48 -16.10
CA ALA A 446 11.68 13.56 -15.56
C ALA A 446 11.25 12.93 -14.23
N GLU A 447 10.38 13.59 -13.46
CA GLU A 447 9.89 13.09 -12.18
C GLU A 447 9.17 11.76 -12.37
N ILE A 448 8.20 11.72 -13.28
CA ILE A 448 7.40 10.51 -13.55
C ILE A 448 8.30 9.35 -13.98
N THR A 449 9.28 9.63 -14.83
CA THR A 449 10.18 8.60 -15.37
C THR A 449 11.12 8.06 -14.30
N LEU A 450 11.78 8.94 -13.54
CA LEU A 450 12.67 8.56 -12.44
C LEU A 450 11.90 7.81 -11.34
N ARG A 451 10.68 8.26 -11.02
CA ARG A 451 9.76 7.57 -10.11
C ARG A 451 9.50 6.15 -10.58
N ARG A 452 9.05 5.95 -11.82
CA ARG A 452 8.83 4.61 -12.41
C ARG A 452 10.07 3.74 -12.42
N MET A 453 11.25 4.30 -12.73
CA MET A 453 12.53 3.60 -12.63
C MET A 453 12.86 3.18 -11.20
N ASN A 454 12.52 4.02 -10.21
CA ASN A 454 12.71 3.71 -8.78
C ASN A 454 11.75 2.59 -8.34
N GLU A 455 10.48 2.64 -8.72
CA GLU A 455 9.50 1.58 -8.38
C GLU A 455 9.91 0.23 -8.96
N ALA A 456 10.36 0.23 -10.23
CA ALA A 456 10.86 -0.96 -10.91
C ALA A 456 12.22 -1.44 -10.36
N GLY A 457 12.87 -0.68 -9.48
CA GLY A 457 14.19 -0.99 -8.90
C GLY A 457 15.38 -0.72 -9.81
N VAL A 458 15.14 -0.23 -11.03
CA VAL A 458 16.18 0.09 -12.03
C VAL A 458 17.07 1.22 -11.55
N LEU A 459 16.47 2.31 -11.02
CA LEU A 459 17.21 3.50 -10.59
C LEU A 459 18.23 3.16 -9.49
N GLY A 460 17.79 2.50 -8.41
CA GLY A 460 18.68 2.12 -7.31
C GLY A 460 19.74 1.07 -7.67
N ARG A 461 19.49 0.23 -8.68
CA ARG A 461 20.48 -0.74 -9.19
C ARG A 461 21.50 -0.10 -10.13
N PHE A 462 21.07 0.90 -10.91
CA PHE A 462 21.93 1.65 -11.82
C PHE A 462 22.80 2.68 -11.06
N LEU A 463 22.22 3.34 -10.06
CA LEU A 463 22.89 4.25 -9.13
C LEU A 463 22.90 3.67 -7.71
N PRO A 464 23.90 2.87 -7.33
CA PRO A 464 23.93 2.21 -6.01
C PRO A 464 23.88 3.17 -4.82
N ASP A 465 24.44 4.37 -4.95
CA ASP A 465 24.34 5.40 -3.91
C ASP A 465 22.90 5.89 -3.72
N PHE A 466 22.14 6.01 -4.82
CA PHE A 466 20.70 6.28 -4.77
C PHE A 466 19.95 5.10 -4.15
N GLY A 467 20.30 3.87 -4.53
CA GLY A 467 19.72 2.65 -3.96
C GLY A 467 19.86 2.54 -2.43
N ARG A 468 20.82 3.23 -1.82
CA ARG A 468 20.97 3.29 -0.34
C ARG A 468 19.97 4.21 0.34
N VAL A 469 19.57 5.30 -0.33
CA VAL A 469 18.58 6.27 0.16
C VAL A 469 17.15 5.91 -0.21
N VAL A 470 16.94 4.87 -1.04
CA VAL A 470 15.60 4.33 -1.32
C VAL A 470 14.92 3.90 -0.02
N ALA A 471 13.69 4.42 0.19
CA ALA A 471 12.90 4.21 1.40
C ALA A 471 13.59 4.69 2.68
N GLN A 472 14.60 5.56 2.57
CA GLN A 472 15.24 6.16 3.72
C GLN A 472 14.36 7.29 4.23
N MET A 473 13.81 7.10 5.43
CA MET A 473 13.14 8.16 6.16
C MET A 473 14.15 8.96 6.97
N GLN A 474 13.87 10.24 7.13
CA GLN A 474 14.41 11.07 8.21
C GLN A 474 13.30 11.34 9.21
N TYR A 475 13.55 11.05 10.48
CA TYR A 475 12.57 11.32 11.52
C TYR A 475 12.66 12.79 11.96
N ASP A 476 12.05 13.69 11.20
CA ASP A 476 11.89 15.10 11.54
C ASP A 476 10.52 15.63 11.07
N MET A 477 10.08 16.76 11.64
CA MET A 477 8.77 17.35 11.35
C MET A 477 8.72 18.12 10.03
N TYR A 478 9.86 18.27 9.34
CA TYR A 478 9.92 19.10 8.15
C TYR A 478 9.64 18.26 6.90
N HIS A 479 10.25 17.07 6.76
CA HIS A 479 10.06 16.25 5.56
C HIS A 479 8.70 15.55 5.53
N VAL A 480 7.99 15.63 4.39
CA VAL A 480 6.77 14.82 4.16
C VAL A 480 7.10 13.51 3.45
N TYR A 481 8.25 13.38 2.80
CA TYR A 481 8.61 12.23 1.97
C TYR A 481 9.93 11.53 2.37
N THR A 482 10.12 10.27 1.96
CA THR A 482 11.43 9.61 2.04
C THR A 482 12.46 10.30 1.15
N THR A 483 13.75 10.18 1.46
CA THR A 483 14.84 10.89 0.77
C THR A 483 14.85 10.66 -0.75
N ASP A 484 14.57 9.44 -1.21
CA ASP A 484 14.50 9.13 -2.64
C ASP A 484 13.33 9.83 -3.34
N GLU A 485 12.16 9.81 -2.71
CA GLU A 485 10.96 10.47 -3.20
C GLU A 485 11.11 11.99 -3.22
N HIS A 486 11.64 12.56 -2.14
CA HIS A 486 12.01 13.98 -2.02
C HIS A 486 12.92 14.42 -3.18
N THR A 487 14.00 13.66 -3.41
CA THR A 487 14.96 13.94 -4.49
C THR A 487 14.29 13.91 -5.86
N ILE A 488 13.41 12.93 -6.12
CA ILE A 488 12.69 12.81 -7.38
C ILE A 488 11.72 13.99 -7.57
N ARG A 489 11.00 14.40 -6.52
CA ARG A 489 10.12 15.58 -6.54
C ARG A 489 10.89 16.88 -6.78
N ALA A 490 12.05 17.05 -6.14
CA ALA A 490 12.91 18.22 -6.36
C ALA A 490 13.34 18.33 -7.84
N ILE A 491 13.62 17.21 -8.52
CA ILE A 491 13.87 17.19 -9.97
C ILE A 491 12.61 17.61 -10.77
N GLY A 492 11.43 17.15 -10.36
CA GLY A 492 10.16 17.56 -10.96
C GLY A 492 9.93 19.07 -10.86
N ILE A 493 10.10 19.63 -9.67
CA ILE A 493 9.99 21.06 -9.40
C ILE A 493 11.00 21.86 -10.23
N LEU A 494 12.25 21.39 -10.33
CA LEU A 494 13.23 22.03 -11.21
C LEU A 494 12.74 22.11 -12.66
N GLY A 495 12.15 21.02 -13.17
CA GLY A 495 11.54 21.01 -14.49
C GLY A 495 10.34 21.96 -14.62
N GLN A 496 9.51 22.11 -13.58
CA GLN A 496 8.39 23.05 -13.55
C GLN A 496 8.86 24.52 -13.55
N ILE A 497 9.92 24.84 -12.79
CA ILE A 497 10.57 26.17 -12.80
C ILE A 497 11.06 26.48 -14.21
N GLU A 498 11.74 25.54 -14.86
CA GLU A 498 12.29 25.70 -16.22
C GLU A 498 11.19 25.88 -17.27
N ARG A 499 10.05 25.21 -17.12
CA ARG A 499 8.88 25.40 -18.00
C ARG A 499 8.09 26.67 -17.69
N GLY A 500 8.43 27.39 -16.63
CA GLY A 500 7.76 28.61 -16.22
C GLY A 500 6.41 28.38 -15.56
N GLU A 501 6.13 27.17 -15.08
CA GLU A 501 4.87 26.79 -14.43
C GLU A 501 4.77 27.34 -13.00
N LEU A 502 5.90 27.71 -12.39
CA LEU A 502 6.00 28.21 -11.01
C LEU A 502 6.39 29.69 -10.92
N LYS A 503 6.16 30.49 -11.96
CA LYS A 503 6.56 31.91 -12.00
C LYS A 503 5.94 32.76 -10.88
N ASP A 504 4.70 32.48 -10.52
CA ASP A 504 3.98 33.25 -9.49
C ASP A 504 4.46 32.87 -8.08
N GLU A 505 4.78 31.60 -7.84
CA GLU A 505 5.24 31.09 -6.54
C GLU A 505 6.75 31.29 -6.31
N LEU A 506 7.56 31.14 -7.35
CA LEU A 506 9.02 31.17 -7.31
C LEU A 506 9.62 32.16 -8.35
N PRO A 507 9.23 33.45 -8.32
CA PRO A 507 9.57 34.41 -9.38
C PRO A 507 11.07 34.57 -9.60
N THR A 508 11.85 34.66 -8.52
CA THR A 508 13.31 34.85 -8.61
C THR A 508 14.00 33.63 -9.22
N SER A 509 13.62 32.42 -8.81
CA SER A 509 14.19 31.18 -9.37
C SER A 509 13.81 31.01 -10.85
N SER A 510 12.57 31.34 -11.22
CA SER A 510 12.12 31.33 -12.61
C SER A 510 12.79 32.39 -13.49
N GLU A 511 13.19 33.54 -12.96
CA GLU A 511 13.95 34.54 -13.73
C GLU A 511 15.41 34.13 -13.92
N VAL A 512 15.96 33.40 -12.95
CA VAL A 512 17.38 33.05 -12.90
C VAL A 512 17.71 31.76 -13.64
N ILE A 513 16.76 30.81 -13.76
CA ILE A 513 17.00 29.48 -14.34
C ILE A 513 17.54 29.55 -15.77
N ASP A 514 17.04 30.48 -16.59
CA ASP A 514 17.48 30.68 -17.98
C ASP A 514 18.90 31.29 -18.08
N LYS A 515 19.42 31.84 -16.97
CA LYS A 515 20.76 32.45 -16.87
C LYS A 515 21.82 31.46 -16.35
N VAL A 516 21.43 30.22 -16.04
CA VAL A 516 22.35 29.15 -15.59
C VAL A 516 23.14 28.62 -16.78
N GLN A 517 24.47 28.50 -16.64
CA GLN A 517 25.35 28.09 -17.74
C GLN A 517 25.25 26.61 -18.07
N SER A 518 25.02 25.75 -17.06
CA SER A 518 24.98 24.30 -17.26
C SER A 518 23.77 23.65 -16.57
N ARG A 519 22.74 23.36 -17.37
CA ARG A 519 21.57 22.58 -16.91
C ARG A 519 21.98 21.24 -16.32
N ALA A 520 22.88 20.51 -16.98
CA ALA A 520 23.32 19.19 -16.53
C ALA A 520 23.95 19.22 -15.12
N VAL A 521 24.72 20.27 -14.79
CA VAL A 521 25.29 20.47 -13.45
C VAL A 521 24.19 20.65 -12.41
N LEU A 522 23.19 21.49 -12.70
CA LEU A 522 22.08 21.75 -11.77
C LEU A 522 21.25 20.50 -11.51
N TYR A 523 20.83 19.79 -12.56
CA TYR A 523 20.05 18.54 -12.42
C TYR A 523 20.84 17.46 -11.67
N MET A 524 22.14 17.31 -11.94
CA MET A 524 22.97 16.35 -11.21
C MET A 524 23.18 16.76 -9.76
N ALA A 525 23.31 18.06 -9.46
CA ALA A 525 23.38 18.55 -8.08
C ALA A 525 22.08 18.29 -7.32
N VAL A 526 20.91 18.55 -7.92
CA VAL A 526 19.61 18.22 -7.32
C VAL A 526 19.47 16.71 -7.12
N LEU A 527 19.92 15.87 -8.05
CA LEU A 527 19.87 14.41 -7.85
C LEU A 527 20.76 13.94 -6.68
N LEU A 528 21.85 14.66 -6.40
CA LEU A 528 22.87 14.23 -5.45
C LEU A 528 22.88 14.95 -4.10
N HIS A 529 22.12 16.04 -3.92
CA HIS A 529 22.19 16.91 -2.72
C HIS A 529 22.07 16.12 -1.42
N ASP A 530 21.18 15.12 -1.41
CA ASP A 530 20.85 14.30 -0.25
C ASP A 530 21.32 12.84 -0.32
N ILE A 531 22.15 12.49 -1.32
CA ILE A 531 22.51 11.10 -1.66
C ILE A 531 23.24 10.32 -0.55
N ALA A 532 23.73 11.04 0.45
CA ALA A 532 24.49 10.49 1.56
C ALA A 532 23.74 10.53 2.90
N LYS A 533 22.45 10.90 2.93
CA LYS A 533 21.60 10.78 4.12
C LYS A 533 21.61 9.33 4.64
N GLY A 534 21.67 9.17 5.96
CA GLY A 534 21.71 7.86 6.64
C GLY A 534 23.07 7.14 6.62
N ARG A 535 24.18 7.78 6.19
CA ARG A 535 25.53 7.17 6.20
C ARG A 535 26.33 7.41 7.49
N GLY A 536 25.77 8.16 8.44
CA GLY A 536 26.46 8.62 9.65
C GLY A 536 27.43 9.76 9.39
N GLY A 537 27.41 10.81 10.22
CA GLY A 537 28.18 12.04 10.01
C GLY A 537 27.46 13.06 9.11
N ASP A 538 28.20 14.09 8.67
CA ASP A 538 27.66 15.17 7.82
C ASP A 538 27.39 14.65 6.39
N HIS A 539 26.11 14.56 6.03
CA HIS A 539 25.67 14.06 4.74
C HIS A 539 26.10 14.94 3.57
N SER A 540 26.24 16.26 3.76
CA SER A 540 26.70 17.16 2.70
C SER A 540 28.17 16.90 2.35
N VAL A 541 29.01 16.67 3.37
CA VAL A 541 30.43 16.32 3.19
C VAL A 541 30.60 14.93 2.54
N LEU A 542 29.76 13.97 2.93
CA LEU A 542 29.78 12.64 2.32
C LEU A 542 29.21 12.67 0.90
N GLY A 543 28.19 13.48 0.65
CA GLY A 543 27.58 13.72 -0.66
C GLY A 543 28.58 14.33 -1.63
N GLU A 544 29.38 15.29 -1.19
CA GLU A 544 30.49 15.87 -1.98
C GLU A 544 31.45 14.78 -2.49
N LYS A 545 31.85 13.84 -1.62
CA LYS A 545 32.73 12.72 -1.99
C LYS A 545 32.07 11.80 -3.02
N VAL A 546 30.75 11.59 -2.90
CA VAL A 546 29.97 10.81 -3.86
C VAL A 546 29.93 11.53 -5.21
N ALA A 547 29.66 12.83 -5.23
CA ALA A 547 29.65 13.65 -6.45
C ALA A 547 31.00 13.62 -7.17
N LYS A 548 32.11 13.85 -6.45
CA LYS A 548 33.47 13.80 -7.02
C LYS A 548 33.80 12.45 -7.68
N ARG A 549 33.20 11.36 -7.18
CA ARG A 549 33.38 10.02 -7.76
C ARG A 549 32.43 9.76 -8.93
N LEU A 550 31.17 10.20 -8.85
CA LEU A 550 30.13 9.86 -9.84
C LEU A 550 30.13 10.79 -11.05
N CYS A 551 30.34 12.09 -10.88
CA CYS A 551 30.25 13.05 -11.99
C CYS A 551 31.20 12.72 -13.16
N PRO A 552 32.49 12.37 -12.96
CA PRO A 552 33.35 11.99 -14.09
C PRO A 552 32.80 10.81 -14.89
N HIS A 553 32.12 9.90 -14.20
CA HIS A 553 31.51 8.70 -14.77
C HIS A 553 30.30 9.01 -15.65
N PHE A 554 29.63 10.13 -15.41
CA PHE A 554 28.56 10.68 -16.25
C PHE A 554 29.06 11.66 -17.32
N GLY A 555 30.38 11.75 -17.54
CA GLY A 555 30.98 12.58 -18.58
C GLY A 555 31.17 14.06 -18.20
N PHE A 556 31.04 14.41 -16.92
CA PHE A 556 31.31 15.77 -16.46
C PHE A 556 32.81 16.08 -16.45
N THR A 557 33.16 17.30 -16.86
CA THR A 557 34.56 17.79 -16.78
C THR A 557 35.00 17.98 -15.32
N PRO A 558 36.31 18.14 -15.03
CA PRO A 558 36.78 18.43 -13.69
C PRO A 558 36.14 19.68 -13.07
N ALA A 559 35.96 20.74 -13.86
CA ALA A 559 35.32 21.97 -13.41
C ALA A 559 33.83 21.76 -13.08
N GLN A 560 33.09 21.06 -13.94
CA GLN A 560 31.68 20.75 -13.65
C GLN A 560 31.52 19.83 -12.44
N THR A 561 32.41 18.84 -12.30
CA THR A 561 32.45 17.92 -11.15
C THR A 561 32.69 18.68 -9.86
N GLU A 562 33.61 19.65 -9.86
CA GLU A 562 33.85 20.53 -8.72
C GLU A 562 32.60 21.34 -8.37
N THR A 563 31.94 21.95 -9.36
CA THR A 563 30.71 22.72 -9.14
C THR A 563 29.58 21.87 -8.55
N VAL A 564 29.34 20.66 -9.08
CA VAL A 564 28.33 19.75 -8.52
C VAL A 564 28.70 19.38 -7.07
N ALA A 565 29.96 19.02 -6.82
CA ALA A 565 30.41 18.65 -5.49
C ALA A 565 30.27 19.81 -4.49
N TRP A 566 30.59 21.04 -4.91
CA TRP A 566 30.41 22.25 -4.11
C TRP A 566 28.93 22.51 -3.79
N LEU A 567 28.05 22.38 -4.78
CA LEU A 567 26.60 22.54 -4.58
C LEU A 567 26.06 21.51 -3.58
N VAL A 568 26.44 20.24 -3.72
CA VAL A 568 26.04 19.18 -2.78
C VAL A 568 26.59 19.46 -1.38
N ARG A 569 27.83 19.93 -1.25
CA ARG A 569 28.43 20.29 0.04
C ARG A 569 27.69 21.45 0.73
N HIS A 570 27.20 22.41 -0.04
CA HIS A 570 26.67 23.67 0.48
C HIS A 570 25.18 23.86 0.22
N HIS A 571 24.43 22.80 -0.12
CA HIS A 571 23.01 22.91 -0.49
C HIS A 571 22.14 23.53 0.62
N LEU A 572 22.49 23.32 1.89
CA LEU A 572 21.80 23.94 3.05
C LEU A 572 22.27 25.38 3.35
N ALA A 573 23.32 25.88 2.72
CA ALA A 573 23.94 27.15 3.12
C ALA A 573 22.98 28.33 2.92
N MET A 574 22.23 28.36 1.82
CA MET A 574 21.29 29.43 1.54
C MET A 574 20.05 29.35 2.46
N SER A 575 19.44 28.17 2.62
CA SER A 575 18.28 28.01 3.51
C SER A 575 18.64 28.30 4.98
N HIS A 576 19.82 27.89 5.44
CA HIS A 576 20.31 28.24 6.77
C HIS A 576 20.55 29.73 6.93
N THR A 577 21.12 30.39 5.93
CA THR A 577 21.34 31.85 5.99
C THR A 577 20.01 32.59 5.99
N ALA A 578 19.05 32.19 5.17
CA ALA A 578 17.74 32.84 5.06
C ALA A 578 16.85 32.65 6.30
N PHE A 579 16.86 31.47 6.93
CA PHE A 579 15.94 31.16 8.03
C PHE A 579 16.55 31.22 9.42
N LYS A 580 17.89 31.16 9.56
CA LYS A 580 18.56 31.05 10.87
C LYS A 580 19.53 32.19 11.17
N ARG A 581 19.74 33.14 10.25
CA ARG A 581 20.64 34.29 10.46
C ARG A 581 19.93 35.60 10.21
N ASP A 582 20.50 36.66 10.78
CA ASP A 582 20.08 38.03 10.54
C ASP A 582 20.66 38.54 9.22
N LEU A 583 19.78 38.95 8.31
CA LEU A 583 20.15 39.48 6.99
C LEU A 583 20.47 40.98 7.04
N ASP A 584 20.10 41.67 8.12
CA ASP A 584 20.45 43.08 8.34
C ASP A 584 21.90 43.24 8.82
N ASP A 585 22.53 42.17 9.31
CA ASP A 585 23.96 42.13 9.63
C ASP A 585 24.81 42.05 8.35
N PRO A 586 25.61 43.09 8.01
CA PRO A 586 26.48 43.07 6.83
C PRO A 586 27.46 41.91 6.84
N LYS A 587 27.86 41.42 8.01
CA LYS A 587 28.78 40.28 8.13
C LYS A 587 28.15 39.00 7.61
N THR A 588 26.86 38.76 7.86
CA THR A 588 26.14 37.60 7.30
C THR A 588 26.21 37.59 5.78
N ILE A 589 26.02 38.76 5.16
CA ILE A 589 26.07 38.90 3.69
C ILE A 589 27.49 38.69 3.17
N LEU A 590 28.49 39.29 3.82
CA LEU A 590 29.90 39.10 3.45
C LEU A 590 30.34 37.64 3.55
N ASP A 591 30.03 36.96 4.67
CA ASP A 591 30.35 35.54 4.88
C ASP A 591 29.69 34.65 3.79
N PHE A 592 28.46 34.99 3.38
CA PHE A 592 27.75 34.26 2.33
C PHE A 592 28.36 34.50 0.94
N VAL A 593 28.73 35.75 0.63
CA VAL A 593 29.41 36.10 -0.62
C VAL A 593 30.78 35.43 -0.71
N ASP A 594 31.55 35.44 0.38
CA ASP A 594 32.86 34.79 0.49
C ASP A 594 32.77 33.27 0.32
N LEU A 595 31.66 32.66 0.73
CA LEU A 595 31.39 31.25 0.49
C LEU A 595 31.04 30.97 -0.99
N VAL A 596 30.14 31.77 -1.59
CA VAL A 596 29.58 31.52 -2.92
C VAL A 596 30.56 31.88 -4.05
N GLN A 597 31.33 32.95 -3.89
CA GLN A 597 32.45 33.39 -4.73
C GLN A 597 32.16 33.71 -6.22
N SER A 598 31.01 33.33 -6.77
CA SER A 598 30.66 33.63 -8.17
C SER A 598 29.15 33.79 -8.37
N PRO A 599 28.72 34.65 -9.33
CA PRO A 599 27.31 34.76 -9.70
C PRO A 599 26.72 33.43 -10.18
N GLU A 600 27.51 32.59 -10.88
CA GLU A 600 27.03 31.29 -11.35
C GLU A 600 26.68 30.34 -10.19
N ARG A 601 27.57 30.21 -9.19
CA ARG A 601 27.28 29.41 -7.99
C ARG A 601 26.07 29.94 -7.23
N LEU A 602 25.89 31.27 -7.19
CA LEU A 602 24.72 31.88 -6.56
C LEU A 602 23.42 31.46 -7.25
N ARG A 603 23.37 31.52 -8.57
CA ARG A 603 22.19 31.12 -9.37
C ARG A 603 21.88 29.63 -9.18
N LEU A 604 22.90 28.78 -9.29
CA LEU A 604 22.76 27.34 -9.11
C LEU A 604 22.28 26.98 -7.70
N LEU A 605 22.87 27.60 -6.66
CA LEU A 605 22.49 27.37 -5.27
C LEU A 605 21.07 27.87 -4.99
N LEU A 606 20.66 29.01 -5.56
CA LEU A 606 19.29 29.53 -5.45
C LEU A 606 18.27 28.55 -6.02
N CYS A 607 18.47 28.11 -7.27
CA CYS A 607 17.57 27.15 -7.91
C CYS A 607 17.51 25.83 -7.13
N LEU A 608 18.65 25.29 -6.70
CA LEU A 608 18.71 24.08 -5.88
C LEU A 608 17.94 24.26 -4.57
N THR A 609 18.18 25.36 -3.85
CA THR A 609 17.54 25.64 -2.55
C THR A 609 16.02 25.79 -2.70
N ALA A 610 15.56 26.48 -3.74
CA ALA A 610 14.14 26.64 -4.01
C ALA A 610 13.45 25.30 -4.33
N CYS A 611 14.11 24.44 -5.13
CA CYS A 611 13.60 23.10 -5.43
C CYS A 611 13.54 22.22 -4.18
N ASP A 612 14.61 22.24 -3.38
CA ASP A 612 14.72 21.46 -2.14
C ASP A 612 13.61 21.86 -1.16
N ILE A 613 13.48 23.15 -0.81
CA ILE A 613 12.44 23.64 0.10
C ILE A 613 11.02 23.33 -0.40
N ARG A 614 10.76 23.45 -1.71
CA ARG A 614 9.42 23.22 -2.27
C ARG A 614 9.06 21.74 -2.38
N ALA A 615 10.06 20.85 -2.40
CA ALA A 615 9.88 19.40 -2.47
C ALA A 615 9.50 18.76 -1.13
N VAL A 616 9.71 19.49 -0.03
CA VAL A 616 9.44 19.10 1.36
C VAL A 616 7.98 18.80 1.63
#